data_AF-A0A926UIX1-F1
#
_entry.id   AF-A0A926UIX1-F1
#
_cell.length_a   1.000
_cell.length_b   1.000
_cell.length_c   1.000
_cell.angle_alpha   90.00
_cell.angle_beta   90.00
_cell.angle_gamma   90.00
#
_symmetry.space_group_name_H-M   'P 1'
#
loop_
_entity.id
_entity.type
_entity.pdbx_description
1 polymer ?
#
loop_
_entity_poly.entity_id
_entity_poly.type
_entity_poly.pdbx_seq_one_letter_code
_entity_poly.pdbx_strand_id
1 'polypeptide(L)' 'MKEEGREQGQIGEAINLTIRLLTRKFGDIGEEKRSLICGLLLSVVQDLSEALLDFNNVHDLQVWLNNVKS' A
#
# COMPACT_ATOMS: atom_id res chain seq x y z
N MET A 1 -19.77 16.63 7.21
CA MET A 1 -19.37 16.81 5.79
C MET A 1 -17.97 17.42 5.58
N LYS A 2 -17.16 17.75 6.61
CA LYS A 2 -15.76 18.23 6.41
C LYS A 2 -14.69 17.16 6.66
N GLU A 3 -14.98 16.14 7.45
CA GLU A 3 -14.04 15.05 7.75
C GLU A 3 -13.85 14.09 6.56
N GLU A 4 -14.92 13.72 5.87
CA GLU A 4 -14.90 12.73 4.78
C GLU A 4 -13.97 13.11 3.63
N GLY A 5 -13.88 14.41 3.29
CA GLY A 5 -12.98 14.89 2.24
C GLY A 5 -11.50 14.91 2.66
N ARG A 6 -11.25 15.16 3.95
CA ARG A 6 -9.89 15.14 4.51
C ARG A 6 -9.39 13.70 4.67
N GLU A 7 -10.26 12.78 5.06
CA GLU A 7 -9.95 11.35 5.18
C GLU A 7 -9.68 10.73 3.80
N GLN A 8 -10.50 11.03 2.80
CA GLN A 8 -10.28 10.60 1.40
C GLN A 8 -8.99 11.16 0.80
N GLY A 9 -8.63 12.41 1.11
CA GLY A 9 -7.35 12.99 0.70
C GLY A 9 -6.16 12.23 1.31
N GLN A 10 -6.19 12.03 2.63
CA GLN A 10 -5.12 11.34 3.37
C GLN A 10 -4.91 9.90 2.89
N ILE A 11 -5.98 9.13 2.66
CA ILE A 11 -5.86 7.76 2.17
C ILE A 11 -5.33 7.71 0.73
N GLY A 12 -5.78 8.62 -0.14
CA GLY A 12 -5.26 8.71 -1.51
C GLY A 12 -3.78 9.06 -1.57
N GLU A 13 -3.33 10.00 -0.73
CA GLU A 13 -1.92 10.36 -0.60
C GLU A 13 -1.07 9.22 -0.06
N ALA A 14 -1.54 8.53 0.98
CA ALA A 14 -0.86 7.36 1.56
C ALA A 14 -0.71 6.22 0.54
N ILE A 15 -1.79 5.88 -0.18
CA ILE A 15 -1.77 4.84 -1.22
C ILE A 15 -0.77 5.20 -2.33
N ASN A 16 -0.83 6.43 -2.86
CA ASN A 16 0.04 6.86 -3.95
C ASN A 16 1.52 6.82 -3.53
N LEU A 17 1.82 7.32 -2.33
CA LEU A 17 3.17 7.28 -1.79
C LEU A 17 3.67 5.84 -1.65
N THR A 18 2.88 4.94 -1.06
CA THR A 18 3.23 3.54 -0.87
C THR A 18 3.47 2.83 -2.21
N ILE A 19 2.59 3.03 -3.20
CA ILE A 19 2.78 2.47 -4.56
C ILE A 19 4.07 3.00 -5.20
N ARG A 20 4.39 4.29 -5.03
CA ARG A 20 5.61 4.88 -5.57
C ARG A 20 6.87 4.32 -4.91
N LEU A 21 6.85 4.11 -3.59
CA LEU A 21 7.96 3.50 -2.86
C LEU A 21 8.17 2.04 -3.28
N LEU A 22 7.10 1.26 -3.38
CA LEU A 22 7.13 -0.11 -3.88
C LEU A 22 7.69 -0.19 -5.30
N THR A 23 7.21 0.68 -6.19
CA THR A 23 7.67 0.73 -7.59
C THR A 23 9.15 1.11 -7.67
N ARG A 24 9.61 2.02 -6.80
CA ARG A 24 11.02 2.42 -6.74
C ARG A 24 11.92 1.29 -6.23
N LYS A 25 11.45 0.50 -5.27
CA LYS A 25 12.24 -0.58 -4.64
C LYS A 25 12.26 -1.85 -5.49
N PHE A 26 11.14 -2.22 -6.11
CA PHE A 26 10.97 -3.51 -6.79
C PHE A 26 10.75 -3.41 -8.31
N GLY A 27 10.70 -2.20 -8.88
CA GLY A 27 10.28 -2.02 -10.27
C GLY A 27 8.76 -2.16 -10.41
N ASP A 28 8.27 -2.55 -11.58
CA ASP A 28 6.83 -2.73 -11.74
C ASP A 28 6.30 -3.89 -10.87
N ILE A 29 5.33 -3.59 -10.01
CA ILE A 29 4.71 -4.57 -9.09
C ILE A 29 3.48 -5.25 -9.69
N GLY A 30 3.05 -4.85 -10.89
CA GLY A 30 1.86 -5.33 -11.58
C GLY A 30 0.55 -4.68 -11.10
N GLU A 31 -0.45 -4.67 -12.00
CA GLU A 31 -1.76 -4.05 -11.76
C GLU A 31 -2.55 -4.71 -10.63
N GLU A 32 -2.47 -6.04 -10.51
CA GLU A 32 -3.16 -6.79 -9.45
C GLU A 32 -2.78 -6.25 -8.05
N LYS A 33 -1.49 -6.12 -7.76
CA LYS A 33 -1.02 -5.64 -6.46
C LYS A 33 -1.41 -4.18 -6.22
N ARG A 34 -1.35 -3.34 -7.26
CA ARG A 34 -1.80 -1.93 -7.18
C ARG A 34 -3.29 -1.85 -6.81
N SER A 35 -4.14 -2.62 -7.50
CA SER A 35 -5.58 -2.66 -7.21
C SER A 35 -5.88 -3.14 -5.79
N LEU A 36 -5.13 -4.14 -5.30
CA LEU A 36 -5.26 -4.59 -3.92
C LEU A 36 -4.89 -3.49 -2.93
N ILE A 37 -3.77 -2.80 -3.13
CA ILE A 37 -3.32 -1.71 -2.26
C ILE A 37 -4.33 -0.55 -2.26
N CYS A 38 -4.92 -0.24 -3.41
CA CYS A 38 -5.96 0.80 -3.51
C CYS A 38 -7.23 0.48 -2.71
N GLY A 39 -7.49 -0.79 -2.41
CA GLY A 39 -8.64 -1.23 -1.61
C GLY A 39 -8.37 -1.34 -0.10
N LEU A 40 -7.14 -1.05 0.36
CA LEU A 40 -6.76 -1.16 1.77
C LEU A 40 -7.25 0.06 2.58
N LEU A 41 -7.54 -0.16 3.85
CA LEU A 41 -7.82 0.91 4.81
C LEU A 41 -6.55 1.74 5.08
N LEU A 42 -6.72 3.02 5.46
CA LEU A 42 -5.59 3.92 5.73
C LEU A 42 -4.59 3.33 6.73
N SER A 43 -5.05 2.74 7.83
CA SER A 43 -4.16 2.13 8.84
C SER A 43 -3.34 0.99 8.24
N VAL A 44 -3.94 0.15 7.40
CA VAL A 44 -3.25 -0.97 6.74
C VAL A 44 -2.24 -0.47 5.70
N VAL A 45 -2.52 0.65 5.02
CA VAL A 45 -1.54 1.30 4.12
C VAL A 45 -0.37 1.90 4.90
N GLN A 46 -0.62 2.42 6.11
CA GLN A 46 0.44 2.89 7.01
C GLN A 46 1.32 1.72 7.49
N ASP A 47 0.70 0.61 7.90
CA ASP A 47 1.43 -0.61 8.29
C ASP A 47 2.26 -1.18 7.13
N LEU A 48 1.72 -1.15 5.91
CA LEU A 48 2.46 -1.53 4.69
C LEU A 48 3.70 -0.65 4.49
N SER A 49 3.60 0.65 4.80
CA SER A 49 4.73 1.58 4.63
C SER A 49 5.88 1.30 5.59
N GLU A 50 5.58 0.81 6.80
CA GLU A 50 6.58 0.35 7.77
C GLU A 50 7.17 -1.01 7.36
N ALA A 51 6.31 -2.00 7.09
CA ALA A 51 6.75 -3.35 6.67
C ALA A 51 7.59 -3.34 5.39
N LEU A 52 7.36 -2.37 4.49
CA LEU A 52 8.15 -2.16 3.28
C LEU A 52 9.65 -2.00 3.56
N LEU A 53 10.02 -1.44 4.72
CA LEU A 53 11.40 -1.26 5.11
C LEU A 53 12.11 -2.62 5.26
N ASP A 54 11.40 -3.63 5.75
CA ASP A 54 11.90 -4.99 5.97
C ASP A 54 11.84 -5.90 4.73
N PHE A 55 11.10 -5.51 3.69
CA PHE A 55 11.00 -6.30 2.47
C PHE A 55 12.35 -6.35 1.74
N ASN A 56 12.78 -7.54 1.36
CA ASN A 56 13.98 -7.79 0.57
C ASN A 56 13.67 -7.91 -0.91
N ASN A 57 12.46 -8.40 -1.27
CA ASN A 57 12.04 -8.57 -2.65
C ASN A 57 10.50 -8.51 -2.79
N VAL A 58 10.01 -8.59 -4.03
CA VAL A 58 8.56 -8.47 -4.34
C VAL A 58 7.72 -9.64 -3.83
N HIS A 59 8.33 -10.79 -3.51
CA HIS A 59 7.63 -11.92 -2.89
C HIS A 59 7.20 -11.58 -1.46
N ASP A 60 8.01 -10.82 -0.71
CA ASP A 60 7.67 -10.40 0.66
C ASP A 60 6.40 -9.54 0.66
N LEU A 61 6.26 -8.64 -0.32
CA LEU A 61 5.04 -7.89 -0.58
C LEU A 61 3.85 -8.81 -0.86
N GLN A 62 4.03 -9.84 -1.69
CA GLN A 62 2.95 -10.77 -2.02
C GLN A 62 2.47 -11.55 -0.80
N VAL A 63 3.40 -12.05 0.03
CA VAL A 63 3.10 -12.75 1.27
C VAL A 63 2.36 -11.83 2.23
N TRP A 64 2.85 -10.61 2.41
CA TRP A 64 2.22 -9.61 3.28
C TRP A 64 0.79 -9.29 2.82
N LEU A 65 0.58 -9.05 1.52
CA LEU A 65 -0.74 -8.78 0.94
C LEU A 65 -1.73 -9.95 1.11
N ASN A 66 -1.24 -11.20 1.10
CA ASN A 66 -2.09 -12.37 1.35
C ASN A 66 -2.48 -12.48 2.83
N ASN A 67 -1.61 -12.07 3.75
CA ASN A 67 -1.89 -12.10 5.19
C ASN A 67 -2.96 -11.08 5.59
N VAL A 68 -2.94 -9.87 5.01
CA VAL A 68 -3.95 -8.83 5.33
C VAL A 68 -5.32 -9.06 4.68
N LYS A 69 -5.41 -9.98 3.71
CA LYS A 69 -6.69 -10.41 3.11
C LYS A 69 -7.43 -11.45 3.94
N SER A 70 -6.72 -12.15 4.83
CA SER A 70 -7.22 -13.29 5.61
C SER A 70 -7.83 -12.83 6.93
#